data_AF-A0A6J0AR44-F1
#
_entry.id   AF-A0A6J0AR44-F1
#
_cell.length_a   1.000
_cell.length_b   1.000
_cell.length_c   1.000
_cell.angle_alpha   90.00
_cell.angle_beta   90.00
_cell.angle_gamma   90.00
#
_symmetry.space_group_name_H-M   'P 1'
#
loop_
_entity.id
_entity.type
_entity.pdbx_description
1 polymer ?
#
loop_
_entity_poly.entity_id
_entity_poly.type
_entity_poly.pdbx_seq_one_letter_code
_entity_poly.pdbx_strand_id
1 'polypeptide(L)'
;MQTFLKGKRVGYWLSEKKIKKLNFQAFAELCRKRGIEVVQLNLNRPIEEQGPLDVIIHKLTDVILEADQNDSQSLELVHRFQEYIDAHPETIVLDPLPAIRTLLDRSKSYELIRKIEAYMKDDRICSPPFMELTSLCGDDTMQLLEKNGLAFPFMCKTARLALGPLSPQMAIVFNQEGLNAIQPPCVIQNFINHNAVLYKVFVVGESYTVVQRPSLKNFSAGTSDRESIFFNSHNVSKPESSSVLTALDKIEGVFERPSDEVIRELSRALRQALGVSLFGIDIIINNQTGQHAVIDINAFPGYEGVSEFFTDLLEPHSPPSLHGPFAISSPVGKLCEEQGLQPHRMCSCLYPKGPKHEASQVLGGCNPRSEEPRYPSPIRVTPAPDGSRWDTADQSDPMVQVASRVTAFPRSGNRGVGFGFIKAQKLLGAGKESGRVQEHVQASPLVNTVQQTAAISAGVERAVSGGTDEERGCGQ
;
A
#
# COMPACT_ATOMS: atom_id res chain seq x y z
N MET A 1 -10.26 27.16 -11.45
CA MET A 1 -10.68 25.76 -11.67
C MET A 1 -11.70 25.21 -10.66
N GLN A 2 -11.65 25.53 -9.35
CA GLN A 2 -12.56 24.94 -8.34
C GLN A 2 -14.08 25.16 -8.59
N THR A 3 -14.45 26.13 -9.43
CA THR A 3 -15.84 26.43 -9.83
C THR A 3 -16.52 25.35 -10.68
N PHE A 4 -15.77 24.48 -11.36
CA PHE A 4 -16.30 23.44 -12.26
C PHE A 4 -16.78 22.16 -11.54
N LEU A 5 -16.60 22.07 -10.22
CA LEU A 5 -16.98 20.90 -9.42
C LEU A 5 -18.46 20.91 -8.99
N LYS A 6 -19.15 22.04 -9.10
CA LYS A 6 -20.54 22.17 -8.66
C LYS A 6 -21.48 21.36 -9.57
N GLY A 7 -22.27 20.48 -8.97
CA GLY A 7 -23.18 19.58 -9.68
C GLY A 7 -22.55 18.25 -10.12
N LYS A 8 -21.28 18.00 -9.77
CA LYS A 8 -20.62 16.70 -10.00
C LYS A 8 -21.06 15.66 -8.97
N ARG A 9 -21.11 14.39 -9.37
CA ARG A 9 -21.54 13.27 -8.53
C ARG A 9 -20.47 12.18 -8.43
N VAL A 10 -20.04 11.89 -7.21
CA VAL A 10 -18.96 10.96 -6.88
C VAL A 10 -19.54 9.73 -6.18
N GLY A 11 -19.51 8.59 -6.86
CA GLY A 11 -19.71 7.29 -6.22
C GLY A 11 -18.47 6.88 -5.43
N TYR A 12 -18.64 6.16 -4.32
CA TYR A 12 -17.51 5.49 -3.68
C TYR A 12 -17.83 4.07 -3.20
N TRP A 13 -16.86 3.17 -3.35
CA TRP A 13 -16.92 1.82 -2.77
C TRP A 13 -15.70 1.53 -1.90
N LEU A 14 -15.91 1.42 -0.60
CA LEU A 14 -14.87 1.16 0.39
C LEU A 14 -15.43 0.22 1.45
N SER A 15 -14.61 -0.70 1.97
CA SER A 15 -15.00 -1.50 3.13
C SER A 15 -15.23 -0.61 4.35
N GLU A 16 -16.18 -0.98 5.20
CA GLU A 16 -16.51 -0.26 6.44
C GLU A 16 -15.28 0.02 7.33
N LYS A 17 -14.31 -0.92 7.33
CA LYS A 17 -13.01 -0.76 7.99
C LYS A 17 -12.19 0.40 7.41
N LYS A 18 -12.17 0.58 6.09
CA LYS A 18 -11.46 1.69 5.43
C LYS A 18 -12.23 3.01 5.52
N ILE A 19 -13.57 3.00 5.45
CA ILE A 19 -14.42 4.19 5.68
C ILE A 19 -14.13 4.78 7.06
N LYS A 20 -14.22 3.96 8.11
CA LYS A 20 -13.92 4.36 9.50
C LYS A 20 -12.48 4.82 9.67
N LYS A 21 -11.52 4.08 9.12
CA LYS A 21 -10.09 4.40 9.27
C LYS A 21 -9.68 5.71 8.60
N LEU A 22 -10.23 6.02 7.43
CA LEU A 22 -9.97 7.29 6.75
C LEU A 22 -10.81 8.45 7.32
N ASN A 23 -11.86 8.17 8.09
CA ASN A 23 -12.94 9.12 8.39
C ASN A 23 -13.59 9.70 7.11
N PHE A 24 -13.92 8.82 6.15
CA PHE A 24 -14.32 9.23 4.79
C PHE A 24 -15.63 10.05 4.73
N GLN A 25 -16.42 10.08 5.81
CA GLN A 25 -17.58 10.98 5.93
C GLN A 25 -17.18 12.46 5.92
N ALA A 26 -16.03 12.82 6.50
CA ALA A 26 -15.52 14.20 6.47
C ALA A 26 -15.13 14.63 5.04
N PHE A 27 -14.66 13.71 4.19
CA PHE A 27 -14.48 13.96 2.76
C PHE A 27 -15.82 14.21 2.06
N ALA A 28 -16.83 13.37 2.30
CA ALA A 28 -18.16 13.55 1.72
C ALA A 28 -18.80 14.89 2.11
N GLU A 29 -18.58 15.36 3.35
CA GLU A 29 -18.98 16.71 3.77
C GLU A 29 -18.21 17.83 3.06
N LEU A 30 -16.90 17.66 2.87
CA LEU A 30 -16.05 18.63 2.19
C LEU A 30 -16.43 18.77 0.70
N CYS A 31 -16.74 17.65 0.05
CA CYS A 31 -17.34 17.59 -1.28
C CYS A 31 -18.68 18.34 -1.32
N ARG A 32 -19.59 18.05 -0.39
CA ARG A 32 -20.91 18.70 -0.30
C ARG A 32 -20.81 20.23 -0.14
N LYS A 33 -19.83 20.72 0.64
CA LYS A 33 -19.51 22.15 0.78
C LYS A 33 -19.04 22.80 -0.53
N ARG A 34 -18.49 22.03 -1.46
CA ARG A 34 -18.14 22.46 -2.83
C ARG A 34 -19.26 22.23 -3.86
N GLY A 35 -20.43 21.75 -3.43
CA GLY A 35 -21.56 21.45 -4.31
C GLY A 35 -21.40 20.16 -5.12
N ILE A 36 -20.55 19.24 -4.65
CA ILE A 36 -20.38 17.88 -5.19
C ILE A 36 -21.30 16.93 -4.41
N GLU A 37 -22.10 16.12 -5.09
CA GLU A 37 -22.84 15.02 -4.46
C GLU A 37 -21.90 13.82 -4.26
N VAL A 38 -21.98 13.15 -3.10
CA VAL A 38 -21.20 11.95 -2.80
C VAL A 38 -22.12 10.85 -2.31
N VAL A 39 -22.05 9.68 -2.95
CA VAL A 39 -22.92 8.53 -2.69
C VAL A 39 -22.09 7.26 -2.43
N GLN A 40 -22.41 6.52 -1.37
CA GLN A 40 -21.81 5.20 -1.12
C GLN A 40 -22.49 4.20 -2.05
N LEU A 41 -21.70 3.54 -2.90
CA LEU A 41 -22.21 2.53 -3.83
C LEU A 41 -22.50 1.22 -3.10
N ASN A 42 -23.70 0.69 -3.31
CA ASN A 42 -24.05 -0.68 -2.97
C ASN A 42 -23.96 -1.54 -4.22
N LEU A 43 -22.84 -2.26 -4.36
CA LEU A 43 -22.61 -3.16 -5.49
C LEU A 43 -23.51 -4.41 -5.51
N ASN A 44 -24.36 -4.64 -4.50
CA ASN A 44 -25.41 -5.67 -4.54
C ASN A 44 -26.71 -5.19 -5.23
N ARG A 45 -26.72 -3.97 -5.76
CA ARG A 45 -27.82 -3.39 -6.54
C ARG A 45 -27.31 -2.94 -7.91
N PRO A 46 -28.19 -2.79 -8.93
CA PRO A 46 -27.82 -2.16 -10.19
C PRO A 46 -27.14 -0.80 -9.95
N ILE A 47 -26.05 -0.52 -10.65
CA ILE A 47 -25.30 0.73 -10.49
C ILE A 47 -25.98 1.87 -11.26
N GLU A 48 -26.72 1.56 -12.32
CA GLU A 48 -27.65 2.47 -13.04
C GLU A 48 -28.56 3.28 -12.09
N GLU A 49 -29.23 2.60 -11.16
CA GLU A 49 -30.13 3.21 -10.17
C GLU A 49 -29.40 4.16 -9.19
N GLN A 50 -28.08 4.05 -9.13
CA GLN A 50 -27.20 4.82 -8.25
C GLN A 50 -26.47 5.92 -9.01
N GLY A 51 -26.52 5.90 -10.36
CA GLY A 51 -25.97 6.91 -11.27
C GLY A 51 -26.98 7.98 -11.69
N PRO A 52 -26.63 8.86 -12.65
CA PRO A 52 -25.32 8.94 -13.29
C PRO A 52 -24.20 9.35 -12.32
N LEU A 53 -22.97 8.96 -12.62
CA LEU A 53 -21.76 9.23 -11.83
C LEU A 53 -20.68 9.87 -12.72
N ASP A 54 -20.06 10.96 -12.25
CA ASP A 54 -18.90 11.55 -12.91
C ASP A 54 -17.59 10.84 -12.52
N VAL A 55 -17.50 10.38 -11.27
CA VAL A 55 -16.31 9.76 -10.69
C VAL A 55 -16.71 8.60 -9.78
N ILE A 56 -15.93 7.53 -9.77
CA ILE A 56 -15.99 6.47 -8.77
C ILE A 56 -14.65 6.39 -8.04
N ILE A 57 -14.65 6.52 -6.71
CA ILE A 57 -13.48 6.28 -5.85
C ILE A 57 -13.64 4.92 -5.18
N HIS A 58 -12.72 3.98 -5.38
CA HIS A 58 -12.89 2.66 -4.76
C HIS A 58 -11.60 2.01 -4.25
N LYS A 59 -11.77 1.03 -3.35
CA LYS A 59 -10.74 0.03 -3.04
C LYS A 59 -11.35 -1.36 -3.07
N LEU A 60 -11.48 -1.91 -4.27
CA LEU A 60 -11.97 -3.27 -4.51
C LEU A 60 -10.89 -4.36 -4.36
N THR A 61 -9.69 -4.04 -3.85
CA THR A 61 -8.54 -4.97 -3.79
C THR A 61 -8.90 -6.33 -3.21
N ASP A 62 -9.62 -6.32 -2.10
CA ASP A 62 -9.88 -7.52 -1.31
C ASP A 62 -10.95 -8.38 -2.01
N VAL A 63 -12.00 -7.73 -2.55
CA VAL A 63 -13.05 -8.38 -3.37
C VAL A 63 -12.48 -8.96 -4.68
N ILE A 64 -11.52 -8.29 -5.32
CA ILE A 64 -10.86 -8.81 -6.52
C ILE A 64 -10.01 -10.04 -6.17
N LEU A 65 -9.32 -10.05 -5.02
CA LEU A 65 -8.58 -11.22 -4.56
C LEU A 65 -9.50 -12.40 -4.20
N GLU A 66 -10.67 -12.13 -3.63
CA GLU A 66 -11.71 -13.13 -3.32
C GLU A 66 -12.33 -13.68 -4.62
N ALA A 67 -12.65 -12.82 -5.59
CA ALA A 67 -13.12 -13.21 -6.92
C ALA A 67 -12.08 -14.07 -7.67
N ASP A 68 -10.80 -13.72 -7.61
CA ASP A 68 -9.68 -14.49 -8.18
C ASP A 68 -9.45 -15.84 -7.47
N GLN A 69 -10.09 -16.07 -6.31
CA GLN A 69 -10.17 -17.35 -5.61
C GLN A 69 -11.47 -18.12 -5.91
N ASN A 70 -12.27 -17.63 -6.86
CA ASN A 70 -13.59 -18.16 -7.25
C ASN A 70 -14.70 -17.98 -6.19
N ASP A 71 -14.60 -16.99 -5.31
CA ASP A 71 -15.75 -16.60 -4.49
C ASP A 71 -16.88 -16.05 -5.37
N SER A 72 -18.05 -16.70 -5.33
CA SER A 72 -19.16 -16.41 -6.24
C SER A 72 -19.80 -15.06 -5.99
N GLN A 73 -19.87 -14.62 -4.74
CA GLN A 73 -20.39 -13.29 -4.41
C GLN A 73 -19.44 -12.22 -4.95
N SER A 74 -18.14 -12.35 -4.72
CA SER A 74 -17.13 -11.39 -5.16
C SER A 74 -16.98 -11.33 -6.68
N LEU A 75 -17.08 -12.46 -7.38
CA LEU A 75 -17.17 -12.52 -8.84
C LEU A 75 -18.34 -11.67 -9.36
N GLU A 76 -19.53 -11.83 -8.79
CA GLU A 76 -20.74 -11.08 -9.16
C GLU A 76 -20.60 -9.57 -8.86
N LEU A 77 -19.95 -9.20 -7.74
CA LEU A 77 -19.68 -7.78 -7.42
C LEU A 77 -18.68 -7.15 -8.40
N VAL A 78 -17.63 -7.87 -8.79
CA VAL A 78 -16.62 -7.41 -9.75
C VAL A 78 -17.21 -7.34 -11.16
N HIS A 79 -18.02 -8.32 -11.57
CA HIS A 79 -18.70 -8.35 -12.86
C HIS A 79 -19.62 -7.14 -13.03
N ARG A 80 -20.55 -6.92 -12.08
CA ARG A 80 -21.48 -5.78 -12.12
C ARG A 80 -20.77 -4.43 -12.12
N PHE A 81 -19.62 -4.33 -11.46
CA PHE A 81 -18.80 -3.12 -11.48
C PHE A 81 -18.13 -2.89 -12.84
N GLN A 82 -17.63 -3.96 -13.48
CA GLN A 82 -17.05 -3.91 -14.81
C GLN A 82 -18.10 -3.57 -15.88
N GLU A 83 -19.28 -4.20 -15.84
CA GLU A 83 -20.40 -3.90 -16.77
C GLU A 83 -20.78 -2.42 -16.76
N TYR A 84 -20.86 -1.80 -15.59
CA TYR A 84 -21.15 -0.37 -15.47
C TYR A 84 -20.05 0.50 -16.07
N ILE A 85 -18.77 0.16 -15.83
CA ILE A 85 -17.63 0.91 -16.39
C ILE A 85 -17.59 0.80 -17.91
N ASP A 86 -17.87 -0.38 -18.46
CA ASP A 86 -17.89 -0.61 -19.90
C ASP A 86 -19.07 0.09 -20.59
N ALA A 87 -20.20 0.24 -19.89
CA ALA A 87 -21.36 1.02 -20.34
C ALA A 87 -21.17 2.55 -20.23
N HIS A 88 -20.39 3.01 -19.24
CA HIS A 88 -20.19 4.44 -18.92
C HIS A 88 -18.72 4.90 -19.02
N PRO A 89 -18.14 4.97 -20.24
CA PRO A 89 -16.77 5.43 -20.46
C PRO A 89 -16.54 6.91 -20.08
N GLU A 90 -17.60 7.68 -19.83
CA GLU A 90 -17.55 9.03 -19.26
C GLU A 90 -17.25 9.06 -17.75
N THR A 91 -17.48 7.96 -17.02
CA THR A 91 -17.24 7.89 -15.57
C THR A 91 -15.76 7.65 -15.28
N ILE A 92 -15.13 8.56 -14.53
CA ILE A 92 -13.73 8.44 -14.14
C ILE A 92 -13.59 7.45 -12.98
N VAL A 93 -12.81 6.38 -13.15
CA VAL A 93 -12.59 5.36 -12.10
C VAL A 93 -11.24 5.57 -11.43
N LEU A 94 -11.24 5.85 -10.13
CA LEU A 94 -10.05 6.00 -9.26
C LEU A 94 -9.91 4.74 -8.38
N ASP A 95 -9.15 3.72 -8.77
CA ASP A 95 -8.27 3.60 -9.95
C ASP A 95 -8.66 2.38 -10.83
N PRO A 96 -8.38 2.38 -12.15
CA PRO A 96 -8.89 1.35 -13.07
C PRO A 96 -8.60 -0.09 -12.64
N LEU A 97 -9.57 -1.00 -12.77
CA LEU A 97 -9.42 -2.41 -12.34
C LEU A 97 -8.17 -3.12 -12.89
N PRO A 98 -7.76 -2.93 -14.16
CA PRO A 98 -6.52 -3.52 -14.67
C PRO A 98 -5.28 -3.09 -13.86
N ALA A 99 -5.20 -1.81 -13.50
CA ALA A 99 -4.12 -1.25 -12.69
C ALA A 99 -4.11 -1.83 -11.27
N ILE A 100 -5.30 -1.96 -10.66
CA ILE A 100 -5.47 -2.62 -9.36
C ILE A 100 -4.96 -4.07 -9.44
N ARG A 101 -5.33 -4.82 -10.49
CA ARG A 101 -4.89 -6.22 -10.69
C ARG A 101 -3.38 -6.36 -10.81
N THR A 102 -2.68 -5.43 -11.46
CA THR A 102 -1.20 -5.41 -11.45
C THR A 102 -0.65 -5.23 -10.04
N LEU A 103 -1.24 -4.33 -9.23
CA LEU A 103 -0.82 -4.04 -7.85
C LEU A 103 -1.21 -5.11 -6.81
N LEU A 104 -2.01 -6.12 -7.16
CA LEU A 104 -2.32 -7.27 -6.30
C LEU A 104 -1.24 -8.35 -6.34
N ASP A 105 -0.35 -8.30 -7.33
CA ASP A 105 0.67 -9.28 -7.66
C ASP A 105 2.05 -8.62 -7.54
N ARG A 106 2.87 -9.09 -6.58
CA ARG A 106 4.20 -8.50 -6.32
C ARG A 106 5.19 -8.77 -7.45
N SER A 107 5.07 -9.92 -8.11
CA SER A 107 5.95 -10.32 -9.22
C SER A 107 5.76 -9.36 -10.38
N LYS A 108 4.49 -9.13 -10.78
CA LYS A 108 4.13 -8.14 -11.81
C LYS A 108 4.46 -6.70 -11.40
N SER A 109 4.20 -6.34 -10.15
CA SER A 109 4.48 -4.99 -9.63
C SER A 109 5.97 -4.66 -9.69
N TYR A 110 6.83 -5.54 -9.19
CA TYR A 110 8.28 -5.31 -9.17
C TYR A 110 8.87 -5.38 -10.59
N GLU A 111 8.36 -6.25 -11.46
CA GLU A 111 8.79 -6.31 -12.87
C GLU A 111 8.42 -5.03 -13.64
N LEU A 112 7.24 -4.46 -13.39
CA LEU A 112 6.85 -3.17 -13.95
C LEU A 112 7.73 -2.03 -13.41
N ILE A 113 7.99 -1.99 -12.11
CA ILE A 113 8.89 -1.00 -11.48
C ILE A 113 10.28 -1.10 -12.11
N ARG A 114 10.88 -2.29 -12.18
CA ARG A 114 12.20 -2.54 -12.81
C ARG A 114 12.25 -2.05 -14.25
N LYS A 115 11.18 -2.28 -15.03
CA LYS A 115 11.06 -1.81 -16.43
C LYS A 115 10.92 -0.27 -16.52
N ILE A 116 10.22 0.37 -15.57
CA ILE A 116 10.12 1.84 -15.48
C ILE A 116 11.47 2.46 -15.09
N GLU A 117 12.15 1.91 -14.09
CA GLU A 117 13.47 2.38 -13.63
C GLU A 117 14.51 2.27 -14.77
N ALA A 118 14.52 1.15 -15.49
CA ALA A 118 15.37 0.95 -16.67
C ALA A 118 15.04 1.88 -17.85
N TYR A 119 13.79 2.37 -17.97
CA TYR A 119 13.43 3.41 -18.92
C TYR A 119 13.92 4.79 -18.46
N MET A 120 13.75 5.12 -17.18
CA MET A 120 14.16 6.40 -16.60
C MET A 120 15.67 6.61 -16.66
N LYS A 121 16.47 5.55 -16.47
CA LYS A 121 17.95 5.59 -16.49
C LYS A 121 18.55 6.58 -15.49
N ASP A 122 17.87 6.79 -14.38
CA ASP A 122 18.34 7.59 -13.25
C ASP A 122 19.30 6.75 -12.40
N ASP A 123 20.56 7.16 -12.29
CA ASP A 123 21.60 6.46 -11.53
C ASP A 123 21.37 6.52 -10.02
N ARG A 124 20.48 7.40 -9.54
CA ARG A 124 20.05 7.52 -8.15
C ARG A 124 18.99 6.48 -7.76
N ILE A 125 18.54 5.62 -8.67
CA ILE A 125 17.54 4.58 -8.44
C ILE A 125 18.15 3.20 -8.65
N CYS A 126 17.78 2.22 -7.83
CA CYS A 126 18.17 0.82 -8.02
C CYS A 126 16.99 -0.12 -7.80
N SER A 127 16.79 -1.04 -8.74
CA SER A 127 15.88 -2.18 -8.57
C SER A 127 16.62 -3.29 -7.81
N PRO A 128 16.23 -3.65 -6.58
CA PRO A 128 16.84 -4.78 -5.89
C PRO A 128 16.52 -6.07 -6.66
N PRO A 129 17.51 -6.91 -7.01
CA PRO A 129 17.27 -8.18 -7.68
C PRO A 129 16.19 -8.99 -6.99
N PHE A 130 15.24 -9.49 -7.76
CA PHE A 130 14.09 -10.24 -7.28
C PHE A 130 13.71 -11.34 -8.27
N MET A 131 13.03 -12.36 -7.78
CA MET A 131 12.33 -13.34 -8.62
C MET A 131 11.12 -13.93 -7.90
N GLU A 132 10.25 -14.61 -8.65
CA GLU A 132 9.18 -15.43 -8.09
C GLU A 132 9.61 -16.90 -7.99
N LEU A 133 9.39 -17.49 -6.81
CA LEU A 133 9.46 -18.93 -6.59
C LEU A 133 8.03 -19.48 -6.58
N THR A 134 7.74 -20.38 -7.51
CA THR A 134 6.45 -21.07 -7.66
C THR A 134 6.45 -22.49 -7.09
N SER A 135 7.64 -23.09 -6.91
CA SER A 135 7.85 -24.46 -6.43
C SER A 135 8.76 -24.46 -5.20
N LEU A 136 8.67 -25.53 -4.38
CA LEU A 136 9.50 -25.69 -3.19
C LEU A 136 10.99 -25.68 -3.54
N CYS A 137 11.81 -25.17 -2.62
CA CYS A 137 13.26 -25.16 -2.78
C CYS A 137 13.82 -26.60 -2.78
N GLY A 138 14.80 -26.83 -3.65
CA GLY A 138 15.56 -28.06 -3.82
C GLY A 138 16.90 -27.78 -4.50
N ASP A 139 17.60 -28.81 -4.96
CA ASP A 139 19.02 -28.77 -5.36
C ASP A 139 19.38 -27.64 -6.35
N ASP A 140 18.56 -27.40 -7.37
CA ASP A 140 18.80 -26.37 -8.40
C ASP A 140 18.57 -24.92 -7.91
N THR A 141 18.01 -24.73 -6.71
CA THR A 141 17.57 -23.41 -6.23
C THR A 141 18.74 -22.44 -6.12
N MET A 142 19.89 -22.88 -5.62
CA MET A 142 21.07 -22.02 -5.49
C MET A 142 21.58 -21.49 -6.83
N GLN A 143 21.60 -22.35 -7.87
CA GLN A 143 21.98 -21.94 -9.22
C GLN A 143 20.98 -20.94 -9.81
N LEU A 144 19.69 -21.14 -9.53
CA LEU A 144 18.62 -20.25 -9.96
C LEU A 144 18.69 -18.87 -9.27
N LEU A 145 19.04 -18.83 -7.98
CA LEU A 145 19.29 -17.59 -7.25
C LEU A 145 20.45 -16.80 -7.86
N GLU A 146 21.61 -17.45 -8.01
CA GLU A 146 22.82 -16.83 -8.57
C GLU A 146 22.58 -16.29 -9.98
N LYS A 147 21.92 -17.08 -10.84
CA LYS A 147 21.55 -16.68 -12.21
C LYS A 147 20.67 -15.42 -12.28
N ASN A 148 19.86 -15.17 -11.24
CA ASN A 148 19.00 -13.98 -11.14
C ASN A 148 19.62 -12.85 -10.29
N GLY A 149 20.90 -12.96 -9.91
CA GLY A 149 21.61 -11.94 -9.12
C GLY A 149 21.16 -11.85 -7.66
N LEU A 150 20.53 -12.90 -7.14
CA LEU A 150 20.09 -12.97 -5.74
C LEU A 150 21.24 -13.43 -4.84
N ALA A 151 21.40 -12.75 -3.70
CA ALA A 151 22.46 -12.98 -2.74
C ALA A 151 21.92 -12.90 -1.31
N PHE A 152 22.57 -13.58 -0.37
CA PHE A 152 22.19 -13.49 1.04
C PHE A 152 22.68 -12.16 1.67
N PRO A 153 21.89 -11.55 2.58
CA PRO A 153 20.52 -11.92 2.90
C PRO A 153 19.50 -11.44 1.85
N PHE A 154 18.40 -12.17 1.70
CA PHE A 154 17.24 -11.74 0.92
C PHE A 154 15.93 -11.91 1.70
N MET A 155 14.91 -11.16 1.29
CA MET A 155 13.58 -11.15 1.88
C MET A 155 12.59 -11.94 1.01
N CYS A 156 11.87 -12.87 1.62
CA CYS A 156 10.73 -13.56 1.02
C CYS A 156 9.44 -12.82 1.39
N LYS A 157 8.55 -12.63 0.42
CA LYS A 157 7.22 -12.00 0.57
C LYS A 157 6.20 -12.87 -0.16
N THR A 158 4.97 -13.01 0.34
CA THR A 158 3.93 -13.75 -0.39
C THR A 158 3.73 -13.18 -1.81
N ALA A 159 3.59 -14.02 -2.84
CA ALA A 159 3.53 -13.52 -4.22
C ALA A 159 2.28 -12.63 -4.47
N ARG A 160 1.14 -13.07 -3.92
CA ARG A 160 -0.09 -12.28 -3.84
C ARG A 160 -0.26 -11.69 -2.44
N LEU A 161 -1.04 -10.61 -2.33
CA LEU A 161 -1.46 -10.08 -1.03
C LEU A 161 -2.30 -11.14 -0.28
N ALA A 162 -1.81 -11.61 0.86
CA ALA A 162 -2.48 -12.64 1.65
C ALA A 162 -3.69 -12.07 2.40
N LEU A 163 -4.87 -12.67 2.20
CA LEU A 163 -6.12 -12.30 2.89
C LEU A 163 -6.16 -12.75 4.37
N GLY A 164 -5.20 -13.56 4.83
CA GLY A 164 -5.18 -14.19 6.15
C GLY A 164 -4.33 -13.45 7.21
N PRO A 165 -4.80 -13.35 8.48
CA PRO A 165 -4.05 -12.72 9.57
C PRO A 165 -3.07 -13.66 10.32
N LEU A 166 -3.00 -14.95 9.96
CA LEU A 166 -2.44 -16.02 10.83
C LEU A 166 -1.14 -16.68 10.35
N SER A 167 -0.61 -16.34 9.17
CA SER A 167 0.71 -16.81 8.71
C SER A 167 1.75 -15.67 8.70
N PRO A 168 3.04 -15.94 8.94
CA PRO A 168 4.09 -14.94 8.73
C PRO A 168 4.12 -14.56 7.24
N GLN A 169 3.89 -13.28 6.95
CA GLN A 169 3.75 -12.78 5.59
C GLN A 169 5.10 -12.56 4.90
N MET A 170 6.18 -12.49 5.67
CA MET A 170 7.53 -12.23 5.21
C MET A 170 8.56 -13.03 6.02
N ALA A 171 9.67 -13.35 5.36
CA ALA A 171 10.85 -13.93 5.97
C ALA A 171 12.11 -13.20 5.49
N ILE A 172 13.20 -13.27 6.25
CA ILE A 172 14.55 -12.90 5.79
C ILE A 172 15.44 -14.12 5.93
N VAL A 173 16.11 -14.50 4.84
CA VAL A 173 16.93 -15.72 4.74
C VAL A 173 18.39 -15.33 4.62
N PHE A 174 19.25 -15.99 5.42
CA PHE A 174 20.67 -15.64 5.59
C PHE A 174 21.65 -16.67 5.02
N ASN A 175 21.17 -17.85 4.65
CA ASN A 175 21.97 -18.97 4.17
C ASN A 175 21.11 -19.99 3.41
N GLN A 176 21.76 -20.99 2.82
CA GLN A 176 21.12 -22.05 2.04
C GLN A 176 20.19 -22.93 2.88
N GLU A 177 20.49 -23.19 4.16
CA GLU A 177 19.64 -24.00 5.03
C GLU A 177 18.26 -23.35 5.26
N GLY A 178 18.24 -22.01 5.36
CA GLY A 178 17.03 -21.21 5.51
C GLY A 178 16.07 -21.26 4.31
N LEU A 179 16.50 -21.76 3.15
CA LEU A 179 15.61 -21.99 1.99
C LEU A 179 14.48 -22.97 2.31
N ASN A 180 14.74 -23.96 3.16
CA ASN A 180 13.79 -25.00 3.53
C ASN A 180 12.54 -24.47 4.26
N ALA A 181 12.61 -23.25 4.79
CA ALA A 181 11.53 -22.60 5.51
C ALA A 181 10.75 -21.58 4.65
N ILE A 182 11.09 -21.45 3.35
CA ILE A 182 10.35 -20.64 2.39
C ILE A 182 9.09 -21.39 1.92
N GLN A 183 7.96 -20.68 1.82
CA GLN A 183 6.68 -21.24 1.35
C GLN A 183 6.24 -20.54 0.04
N PRO A 184 6.37 -21.22 -1.12
CA PRO A 184 5.83 -20.78 -2.40
C PRO A 184 4.28 -20.79 -2.44
N PRO A 185 3.65 -20.00 -3.33
CA PRO A 185 4.25 -19.02 -4.23
C PRO A 185 4.69 -17.75 -3.49
N CYS A 186 5.95 -17.36 -3.68
CA CYS A 186 6.53 -16.19 -3.01
C CYS A 186 7.45 -15.41 -3.96
N VAL A 187 7.57 -14.11 -3.71
CA VAL A 187 8.59 -13.27 -4.33
C VAL A 187 9.74 -13.13 -3.35
N ILE A 188 10.94 -13.44 -3.82
CA ILE A 188 12.19 -13.23 -3.09
C ILE A 188 12.93 -12.02 -3.68
N GLN A 189 13.51 -11.17 -2.84
CA GLN A 189 14.17 -9.92 -3.23
C GLN A 189 15.37 -9.66 -2.32
N ASN A 190 16.52 -9.27 -2.89
CA ASN A 190 17.72 -8.96 -2.11
C ASN A 190 17.43 -7.95 -0.98
N PHE A 191 17.93 -8.23 0.23
CA PHE A 191 17.78 -7.34 1.35
C PHE A 191 18.79 -6.20 1.23
N ILE A 192 18.29 -4.96 1.21
CA ILE A 192 19.11 -3.76 1.14
C ILE A 192 19.22 -3.16 2.54
N ASN A 193 20.43 -2.98 3.05
CA ASN A 193 20.67 -2.22 4.27
C ASN A 193 20.32 -0.74 4.05
N HIS A 194 19.54 -0.16 4.96
CA HIS A 194 18.94 1.16 4.80
C HIS A 194 18.75 1.91 6.13
N ASN A 195 19.53 1.54 7.15
CA ASN A 195 19.57 2.22 8.45
C ASN A 195 18.18 2.33 9.13
N ALA A 196 17.35 1.29 9.02
CA ALA A 196 16.04 1.14 9.68
C ALA A 196 14.98 2.22 9.39
N VAL A 197 15.13 3.05 8.35
CA VAL A 197 14.14 4.08 7.97
C VAL A 197 13.45 3.74 6.65
N LEU A 198 12.13 3.58 6.71
CA LEU A 198 11.27 3.48 5.52
C LEU A 198 10.65 4.85 5.21
N TYR A 199 10.71 5.25 3.95
CA TYR A 199 10.04 6.44 3.43
C TYR A 199 8.78 6.03 2.67
N LYS A 200 7.61 6.16 3.31
CA LYS A 200 6.32 5.96 2.64
C LYS A 200 5.96 7.20 1.85
N VAL A 201 6.05 7.13 0.53
CA VAL A 201 5.52 8.15 -0.38
C VAL A 201 4.04 7.85 -0.60
N PHE A 202 3.16 8.66 -0.03
CA PHE A 202 1.73 8.59 -0.31
C PHE A 202 1.40 9.54 -1.46
N VAL A 203 0.92 9.00 -2.58
CA VAL A 203 0.59 9.75 -3.80
C VAL A 203 -0.92 9.92 -3.92
N VAL A 204 -1.33 11.16 -4.22
CA VAL A 204 -2.73 11.55 -4.44
C VAL A 204 -2.76 12.41 -5.70
N GLY A 205 -2.93 11.75 -6.85
CA GLY A 205 -2.87 12.40 -8.16
C GLY A 205 -1.48 12.98 -8.45
N GLU A 206 -1.41 14.29 -8.68
CA GLU A 206 -0.14 14.99 -8.92
C GLU A 206 0.63 15.32 -7.63
N SER A 207 -0.03 15.27 -6.47
CA SER A 207 0.54 15.62 -5.18
C SER A 207 1.05 14.38 -4.44
N TYR A 208 2.08 14.55 -3.60
CA TYR A 208 2.53 13.49 -2.70
C TYR A 208 3.01 14.01 -1.35
N THR A 209 2.99 13.13 -0.35
CA THR A 209 3.55 13.37 0.98
C THR A 209 4.45 12.20 1.41
N VAL A 210 5.64 12.51 1.90
CA VAL A 210 6.61 11.54 2.42
C VAL A 210 6.45 11.42 3.94
N VAL A 211 6.16 10.22 4.41
CA VAL A 211 6.03 9.87 5.83
C VAL A 211 7.09 8.85 6.20
N GLN A 212 8.01 9.20 7.10
CA GLN A 212 8.97 8.26 7.67
C GLN A 212 8.26 7.22 8.55
N ARG A 213 8.75 5.98 8.52
CA ARG A 213 8.31 4.85 9.35
C ARG A 213 9.51 4.05 9.86
N PRO A 214 9.37 3.37 11.00
CA PRO A 214 10.28 2.30 11.37
C PRO A 214 10.38 1.24 10.27
N SER A 215 11.57 0.67 10.12
CA SER A 215 11.87 -0.37 9.14
C SER A 215 12.92 -1.33 9.69
N LEU A 216 13.24 -2.38 8.94
CA LEU A 216 14.17 -3.41 9.37
C LEU A 216 15.59 -2.84 9.53
N LYS A 217 16.23 -3.18 10.65
CA LYS A 217 17.63 -2.87 10.94
C LYS A 217 18.58 -3.47 9.89
N ASN A 218 19.80 -2.95 9.85
CA ASN A 218 20.85 -3.52 9.03
C ASN A 218 21.21 -4.95 9.48
N PHE A 219 21.65 -5.76 8.52
CA PHE A 219 22.25 -7.07 8.75
C PHE A 219 23.60 -7.17 8.04
N SER A 220 24.47 -8.07 8.51
CA SER A 220 25.72 -8.38 7.82
C SER A 220 25.43 -8.83 6.37
N ALA A 221 26.20 -8.30 5.42
CA ALA A 221 26.11 -8.70 4.02
C ALA A 221 26.75 -10.08 3.81
N GLY A 222 26.22 -10.85 2.85
CA GLY A 222 26.67 -12.20 2.57
C GLY A 222 26.00 -13.27 3.44
N THR A 223 26.46 -14.51 3.28
CA THR A 223 25.97 -15.67 4.03
C THR A 223 26.30 -15.54 5.52
N SER A 224 25.35 -15.89 6.37
CA SER A 224 25.52 -15.95 7.83
C SER A 224 24.82 -17.19 8.40
N ASP A 225 25.45 -17.84 9.38
CA ASP A 225 24.93 -19.04 10.07
C ASP A 225 23.69 -18.76 10.95
N ARG A 226 23.08 -17.58 10.83
CA ARG A 226 21.87 -17.20 11.55
C ARG A 226 20.63 -17.86 10.93
N GLU A 227 19.72 -18.31 11.79
CA GLU A 227 18.38 -18.73 11.38
C GLU A 227 17.62 -17.63 10.61
N SER A 228 16.69 -18.07 9.76
CA SER A 228 15.80 -17.17 9.02
C SER A 228 14.83 -16.46 9.97
N ILE A 229 14.62 -15.15 9.77
CA ILE A 229 13.70 -14.36 10.59
C ILE A 229 12.32 -14.30 9.94
N PHE A 230 11.29 -14.78 10.64
CA PHE A 230 9.90 -14.69 10.23
C PHE A 230 9.19 -13.53 10.92
N PHE A 231 8.44 -12.74 10.15
CA PHE A 231 7.72 -11.58 10.69
C PHE A 231 6.45 -11.24 9.90
N ASN A 232 5.62 -10.37 10.49
CA ASN A 232 4.53 -9.72 9.78
C ASN A 232 4.89 -8.23 9.60
N SER A 233 4.76 -7.71 8.37
CA SER A 233 5.09 -6.32 8.04
C SER A 233 4.30 -5.30 8.87
N HIS A 234 3.12 -5.67 9.36
CA HIS A 234 2.30 -4.85 10.27
C HIS A 234 2.97 -4.57 11.61
N ASN A 235 3.90 -5.42 12.05
CA ASN A 235 4.63 -5.24 13.32
C ASN A 235 5.89 -4.38 13.12
N VAL A 236 6.33 -4.18 11.87
CA VAL A 236 7.62 -3.54 11.53
C VAL A 236 7.46 -2.09 11.07
N SER A 237 6.45 -1.74 10.28
CA SER A 237 6.38 -0.41 9.62
C SER A 237 5.07 0.38 9.83
N LYS A 238 4.44 0.20 10.99
CA LYS A 238 3.39 1.11 11.50
C LYS A 238 4.03 2.26 12.30
N PRO A 239 3.30 3.36 12.59
CA PRO A 239 3.88 4.51 13.29
C PRO A 239 4.52 4.13 14.64
N GLU A 240 3.82 3.30 15.42
CA GLU A 240 4.24 2.84 16.75
C GLU A 240 5.04 1.52 16.72
N SER A 241 5.57 1.10 15.57
CA SER A 241 6.30 -0.18 15.44
C SER A 241 7.67 -0.13 16.11
N SER A 242 7.76 -0.70 17.31
CA SER A 242 9.01 -0.84 18.06
C SER A 242 9.30 -2.32 18.35
N SER A 243 10.44 -2.82 17.89
CA SER A 243 10.89 -4.20 18.11
C SER A 243 12.42 -4.33 17.94
N VAL A 244 12.99 -5.46 18.33
CA VAL A 244 14.40 -5.79 18.05
C VAL A 244 14.73 -5.84 16.55
N LEU A 245 13.72 -5.97 15.68
CA LEU A 245 13.90 -5.94 14.23
C LEU A 245 13.96 -4.51 13.67
N THR A 246 13.46 -3.51 14.40
CA THR A 246 13.49 -2.09 14.00
C THR A 246 14.50 -1.26 14.80
N ALA A 247 15.06 -1.81 15.88
CA ALA A 247 16.15 -1.20 16.62
C ALA A 247 17.47 -1.26 15.83
N LEU A 248 17.89 -0.11 15.29
CA LEU A 248 19.17 0.06 14.62
C LEU A 248 20.32 0.07 15.65
N ASP A 249 21.36 -0.75 15.46
CA ASP A 249 22.50 -0.80 16.39
C ASP A 249 23.39 0.45 16.27
N LYS A 250 23.62 0.89 15.02
CA LYS A 250 24.36 2.10 14.64
C LYS A 250 24.03 2.45 13.18
N ILE A 251 24.22 3.71 12.79
CA ILE A 251 24.16 4.13 11.39
C ILE A 251 25.42 3.65 10.66
N GLU A 252 25.27 3.11 9.46
CA GLU A 252 26.35 2.63 8.62
C GLU A 252 26.20 3.18 7.19
N GLY A 253 27.31 3.54 6.55
CA GLY A 253 27.31 4.04 5.17
C GLY A 253 26.52 5.35 4.98
N VAL A 254 25.88 5.47 3.82
CA VAL A 254 25.03 6.61 3.44
C VAL A 254 23.73 6.61 4.26
N PHE A 255 23.34 7.77 4.78
CA PHE A 255 22.09 7.94 5.52
C PHE A 255 21.40 9.25 5.16
N GLU A 256 20.82 9.28 3.97
CA GLU A 256 20.15 10.46 3.41
C GLU A 256 18.62 10.31 3.41
N ARG A 257 17.95 11.43 3.11
CA ARG A 257 16.52 11.42 2.74
C ARG A 257 16.37 11.19 1.23
N PRO A 258 15.23 10.65 0.78
CA PRO A 258 14.96 10.53 -0.65
C PRO A 258 14.87 11.92 -1.29
N SER A 259 15.32 12.01 -2.54
CA SER A 259 15.21 13.18 -3.39
C SER A 259 13.77 13.39 -3.87
N ASP A 260 13.23 14.59 -3.62
CA ASP A 260 11.91 15.01 -4.12
C ASP A 260 11.83 15.05 -5.66
N GLU A 261 12.97 15.12 -6.35
CA GLU A 261 13.04 14.99 -7.81
C GLU A 261 12.79 13.52 -8.21
N VAL A 262 13.57 12.60 -7.66
CA VAL A 262 13.44 11.14 -7.90
C VAL A 262 12.02 10.66 -7.57
N ILE A 263 11.46 11.07 -6.42
CA ILE A 263 10.09 10.70 -6.04
C ILE A 263 9.07 11.23 -7.05
N ARG A 264 9.23 12.47 -7.53
CA ARG A 264 8.32 13.11 -8.48
C ARG A 264 8.34 12.41 -9.84
N GLU A 265 9.52 11.96 -10.28
CA GLU A 265 9.68 11.25 -11.54
C GLU A 265 9.14 9.82 -11.45
N LEU A 266 9.45 9.08 -10.37
CA LEU A 266 8.87 7.76 -10.08
C LEU A 266 7.34 7.83 -10.01
N SER A 267 6.79 8.80 -9.25
CA SER A 267 5.34 9.03 -9.16
C SER A 267 4.74 9.29 -10.55
N ARG A 268 5.32 10.21 -11.33
CA ARG A 268 4.85 10.53 -12.69
C ARG A 268 4.87 9.29 -13.60
N ALA A 269 5.97 8.54 -13.62
CA ALA A 269 6.13 7.38 -14.48
C ALA A 269 5.19 6.23 -14.09
N LEU A 270 5.03 5.94 -12.79
CA LEU A 270 4.08 4.93 -12.30
C LEU A 270 2.63 5.30 -12.62
N ARG A 271 2.23 6.57 -12.43
CA ARG A 271 0.88 7.05 -12.81
C ARG A 271 0.63 6.95 -14.30
N GLN A 272 1.62 7.27 -15.14
CA GLN A 272 1.50 7.20 -16.59
C GLN A 272 1.48 5.75 -17.12
N ALA A 273 2.24 4.83 -16.51
CA ALA A 273 2.30 3.43 -16.94
C ALA A 273 1.14 2.56 -16.42
N LEU A 274 0.67 2.79 -15.19
CA LEU A 274 -0.43 2.02 -14.60
C LEU A 274 -1.80 2.67 -14.77
N GLY A 275 -1.87 4.00 -14.90
CA GLY A 275 -3.13 4.73 -14.79
C GLY A 275 -3.66 4.88 -13.35
N VAL A 276 -2.84 4.59 -12.33
CA VAL A 276 -3.19 4.84 -10.91
C VAL A 276 -3.07 6.32 -10.55
N SER A 277 -3.78 6.72 -9.50
CA SER A 277 -3.72 8.06 -8.90
C SER A 277 -3.68 8.01 -7.38
N LEU A 278 -4.23 6.97 -6.74
CA LEU A 278 -4.32 6.80 -5.29
C LEU A 278 -3.48 5.61 -4.86
N PHE A 279 -2.19 5.80 -4.63
CA PHE A 279 -1.27 4.70 -4.29
C PHE A 279 -0.17 5.14 -3.33
N GLY A 280 0.54 4.17 -2.77
CA GLY A 280 1.72 4.39 -1.94
C GLY A 280 2.93 3.65 -2.48
N ILE A 281 4.09 4.28 -2.45
CA ILE A 281 5.39 3.69 -2.77
C ILE A 281 6.21 3.61 -1.48
N ASP A 282 6.75 2.44 -1.18
CA ASP A 282 7.66 2.22 -0.06
C ASP A 282 9.10 2.31 -0.56
N ILE A 283 9.79 3.41 -0.22
CA ILE A 283 11.17 3.68 -0.62
C ILE A 283 12.11 3.51 0.57
N ILE A 284 13.22 2.83 0.34
CA ILE A 284 14.37 2.81 1.25
C ILE A 284 15.60 3.38 0.54
N ILE A 285 16.54 3.95 1.30
CA ILE A 285 17.81 4.46 0.76
C ILE A 285 18.90 3.42 1.03
N ASN A 286 19.49 2.89 -0.04
CA ASN A 286 20.57 1.92 0.03
C ASN A 286 21.79 2.55 0.70
N ASN A 287 22.20 2.05 1.86
CA ASN A 287 23.29 2.65 2.62
C ASN A 287 24.69 2.43 2.01
N GLN A 288 24.82 1.57 0.99
CA GLN A 288 26.08 1.38 0.28
C GLN A 288 26.25 2.38 -0.88
N THR A 289 25.15 2.78 -1.53
CA THR A 289 25.18 3.56 -2.79
C THR A 289 24.45 4.90 -2.72
N GLY A 290 23.62 5.14 -1.69
CA GLY A 290 22.71 6.29 -1.61
C GLY A 290 21.49 6.20 -2.54
N GLN A 291 21.33 5.10 -3.29
CA GLN A 291 20.26 4.95 -4.26
C GLN A 291 18.91 4.65 -3.61
N HIS A 292 17.85 5.06 -4.29
CA HIS A 292 16.46 4.80 -3.94
C HIS A 292 16.09 3.40 -4.41
N ALA A 293 15.64 2.53 -3.49
CA ALA A 293 15.06 1.25 -3.83
C ALA A 293 13.56 1.26 -3.50
N VAL A 294 12.72 1.03 -4.51
CA VAL A 294 11.29 0.78 -4.31
C VAL A 294 11.11 -0.68 -3.89
N ILE A 295 10.60 -0.91 -2.67
CA ILE A 295 10.46 -2.25 -2.09
C ILE A 295 9.02 -2.72 -1.90
N ASP A 296 8.03 -1.84 -2.05
CA ASP A 296 6.61 -2.19 -2.10
C ASP A 296 5.82 -1.08 -2.80
N ILE A 297 4.70 -1.44 -3.43
CA ILE A 297 3.74 -0.51 -4.01
C ILE A 297 2.33 -0.96 -3.65
N ASN A 298 1.48 -0.03 -3.24
CA ASN A 298 0.20 -0.33 -2.60
C ASN A 298 -0.95 0.48 -3.20
N ALA A 299 -1.95 -0.21 -3.76
CA ALA A 299 -3.20 0.42 -4.20
C ALA A 299 -3.99 1.00 -3.02
N PHE A 300 -4.45 2.24 -3.18
CA PHE A 300 -5.20 3.06 -2.24
C PHE A 300 -4.88 2.80 -0.74
N PRO A 301 -3.71 3.23 -0.23
CA PRO A 301 -3.21 2.91 1.11
C PRO A 301 -3.97 3.64 2.23
N GLY A 302 -3.38 3.70 3.42
CA GLY A 302 -4.01 4.24 4.63
C GLY A 302 -3.84 5.74 4.87
N TYR A 303 -2.90 6.43 4.20
CA TYR A 303 -2.59 7.87 4.34
C TYR A 303 -2.36 8.37 5.79
N GLU A 304 -2.07 7.46 6.72
CA GLU A 304 -1.68 7.75 8.10
C GLU A 304 -0.45 8.66 8.14
N GLY A 305 -0.63 9.91 8.56
CA GLY A 305 0.41 10.96 8.58
C GLY A 305 0.26 12.02 7.49
N VAL A 306 -0.76 11.94 6.64
CA VAL A 306 -1.06 12.94 5.59
C VAL A 306 -2.30 13.74 5.99
N SER A 307 -2.11 14.93 6.58
CA SER A 307 -3.23 15.80 6.99
C SER A 307 -4.08 16.28 5.81
N GLU A 308 -3.42 16.56 4.69
CA GLU A 308 -4.04 17.16 3.51
C GLU A 308 -4.73 16.15 2.58
N PHE A 309 -4.80 14.87 2.95
CA PHE A 309 -5.31 13.80 2.08
C PHE A 309 -6.68 14.12 1.45
N PHE A 310 -7.61 14.72 2.19
CA PHE A 310 -8.92 15.12 1.65
C PHE A 310 -8.90 16.40 0.81
N THR A 311 -7.94 17.30 1.05
CA THR A 311 -7.69 18.48 0.21
C THR A 311 -7.14 18.01 -1.13
N ASP A 312 -6.09 17.18 -1.11
CA ASP A 312 -5.41 16.63 -2.28
C ASP A 312 -6.36 15.74 -3.11
N LEU A 313 -7.19 14.91 -2.46
CA LEU A 313 -8.18 14.07 -3.15
C LEU A 313 -9.30 14.88 -3.84
N LEU A 314 -9.52 16.12 -3.42
CA LEU A 314 -10.46 17.07 -4.02
C LEU A 314 -9.83 17.99 -5.08
N GLU A 315 -8.51 17.96 -5.25
CA GLU A 315 -7.87 18.62 -6.38
C GLU A 315 -8.14 17.79 -7.65
N PRO A 316 -8.26 18.45 -8.82
CA PRO A 316 -8.55 17.74 -10.05
C PRO A 316 -7.36 16.86 -10.44
N HIS A 317 -7.52 15.55 -10.23
CA HIS A 317 -6.62 14.52 -10.75
C HIS A 317 -6.56 14.65 -12.27
N SER A 318 -5.41 15.05 -12.81
CA SER A 318 -5.19 15.02 -14.26
C SER A 318 -5.33 13.58 -14.76
N PRO A 319 -6.19 13.29 -15.75
CA PRO A 319 -6.12 12.01 -16.44
C PRO A 319 -4.70 11.87 -17.04
N PRO A 320 -4.03 10.72 -16.91
CA PRO A 320 -2.69 10.54 -17.43
C PRO A 320 -2.67 10.78 -18.94
N SER A 321 -2.03 11.89 -19.34
CA SER A 321 -2.08 12.35 -20.72
C SER A 321 -1.22 11.49 -21.63
N LEU A 322 -1.86 10.69 -22.50
CA LEU A 322 -1.26 9.85 -23.55
C LEU A 322 -0.42 10.60 -24.61
N HIS A 323 -0.19 11.90 -24.44
CA HIS A 323 0.56 12.77 -25.35
C HIS A 323 1.97 13.15 -24.84
N GLY A 324 2.45 12.51 -23.77
CA GLY A 324 3.87 12.51 -23.41
C GLY A 324 4.70 11.54 -24.26
N PRO A 325 6.01 11.38 -23.99
CA PRO A 325 6.91 10.42 -24.66
C PRO A 325 6.59 8.93 -24.38
N PHE A 326 5.43 8.66 -23.78
CA PHE A 326 4.90 7.36 -23.34
C PHE A 326 3.67 6.92 -24.14
N ALA A 327 3.49 7.40 -25.37
CA ALA A 327 2.43 6.92 -26.28
C ALA A 327 2.49 5.39 -26.49
N ILE A 328 1.44 4.79 -27.05
CA ILE A 328 1.36 3.33 -27.33
C ILE A 328 2.57 2.82 -28.14
N SER A 329 3.15 3.65 -29.01
CA SER A 329 4.36 3.33 -29.78
C SER A 329 5.66 3.28 -28.94
N SER A 330 5.67 3.79 -27.71
CA SER A 330 6.81 3.78 -26.80
C SER A 330 7.02 2.40 -26.15
N PRO A 331 8.23 2.06 -25.68
CA PRO A 331 8.48 0.81 -24.97
C PRO A 331 7.60 0.60 -23.73
N VAL A 332 7.23 1.69 -23.04
CA VAL A 332 6.34 1.64 -21.85
C VAL A 332 4.88 1.46 -22.26
N GLY A 333 4.42 2.09 -23.36
CA GLY A 333 3.09 1.86 -23.91
C GLY A 333 2.88 0.40 -24.34
N LYS A 334 3.88 -0.20 -24.98
CA LYS A 334 3.89 -1.64 -25.28
C LYS A 334 3.93 -2.52 -24.04
N LEU A 335 4.62 -2.08 -22.99
CA LEU A 335 4.65 -2.74 -21.67
C LEU A 335 3.26 -2.86 -21.05
N CYS A 336 2.43 -1.82 -21.23
CA CYS A 336 1.05 -1.81 -20.80
C CYS A 336 0.25 -2.85 -21.60
N GLU A 337 0.37 -2.85 -22.94
CA GLU A 337 -0.28 -3.85 -23.80
C GLU A 337 0.13 -5.30 -23.45
N GLU A 338 1.43 -5.55 -23.21
CA GLU A 338 1.97 -6.86 -22.77
C GLU A 338 1.39 -7.33 -21.43
N GLN A 339 0.99 -6.42 -20.54
CA GLN A 339 0.36 -6.71 -19.24
C GLN A 339 -1.18 -6.76 -19.33
N GLY A 340 -1.78 -6.57 -20.52
CA GLY A 340 -3.23 -6.45 -20.69
C GLY A 340 -3.82 -5.10 -20.26
N LEU A 341 -2.98 -4.11 -19.96
CA LEU A 341 -3.37 -2.73 -19.66
C LEU A 341 -3.66 -2.00 -20.97
N GLN A 342 -4.90 -2.11 -21.47
CA GLN A 342 -5.37 -1.25 -22.56
C GLN A 342 -5.47 0.20 -22.07
N PRO A 343 -4.85 1.18 -22.74
CA PRO A 343 -5.10 2.59 -22.45
C PRO A 343 -6.50 2.96 -22.97
N HIS A 344 -7.51 2.81 -22.10
CA HIS A 344 -8.87 3.28 -22.38
C HIS A 344 -8.81 4.76 -22.80
N ARG A 345 -9.54 5.11 -23.87
CA ARG A 345 -9.56 6.46 -24.44
C ARG A 345 -10.21 7.45 -23.46
N MET A 346 -9.43 8.01 -22.54
CA MET A 346 -9.88 9.15 -21.74
C MET A 346 -10.13 10.34 -22.68
N CYS A 347 -11.38 10.81 -22.70
CA CYS A 347 -11.84 11.92 -23.52
C CYS A 347 -10.97 13.15 -23.24
N SER A 348 -10.29 13.70 -24.25
CA SER A 348 -9.50 14.94 -24.18
C SER A 348 -10.39 16.19 -24.16
N CYS A 349 -11.51 16.09 -23.44
CA CYS A 349 -12.73 16.87 -23.64
C CYS A 349 -12.90 17.98 -22.61
N LEU A 350 -11.79 18.45 -22.03
CA LEU A 350 -11.68 19.68 -21.26
C LEU A 350 -10.36 20.40 -21.64
N TYR A 351 -10.47 21.71 -21.85
CA TYR A 351 -9.43 22.70 -22.19
C TYR A 351 -8.99 22.87 -23.67
N PRO A 352 -9.15 24.07 -24.25
CA PRO A 352 -8.55 24.43 -25.54
C PRO A 352 -7.04 24.72 -25.38
N LYS A 353 -6.25 24.40 -26.42
CA LYS A 353 -4.80 24.61 -26.41
C LYS A 353 -4.42 26.08 -26.61
N GLY A 354 -3.74 26.68 -25.63
CA GLY A 354 -3.01 27.94 -25.77
C GLY A 354 -1.58 27.74 -26.34
N PRO A 355 -0.94 28.79 -26.90
CA PRO A 355 0.35 28.67 -27.59
C PRO A 355 1.56 28.56 -26.63
N LYS A 356 2.62 27.93 -27.13
CA LYS A 356 3.91 27.74 -26.44
C LYS A 356 4.75 29.03 -26.44
N HIS A 357 5.50 29.27 -25.36
CA HIS A 357 6.67 30.15 -25.37
C HIS A 357 7.81 29.57 -24.51
N GLU A 358 9.04 29.74 -24.98
CA GLU A 358 10.29 29.37 -24.30
C GLU A 358 10.85 30.57 -23.51
N ALA A 359 11.54 30.31 -22.40
CA ALA A 359 12.47 31.26 -21.76
C ALA A 359 13.50 30.53 -20.87
N SER A 360 14.69 31.13 -20.71
CA SER A 360 15.93 30.47 -20.24
C SER A 360 16.28 30.62 -18.75
N GLN A 361 17.32 29.87 -18.36
CA GLN A 361 18.00 29.77 -17.07
C GLN A 361 18.49 31.09 -16.45
N VAL A 362 18.58 31.14 -15.11
CA VAL A 362 19.68 31.81 -14.35
C VAL A 362 20.01 30.97 -13.10
N LEU A 363 21.30 30.89 -12.72
CA LEU A 363 21.85 30.12 -11.58
C LEU A 363 22.07 31.00 -10.32
N GLY A 364 22.17 30.39 -9.12
CA GLY A 364 22.65 31.12 -7.93
C GLY A 364 22.81 30.33 -6.61
N GLY A 365 24.05 29.93 -6.29
CA GLY A 365 24.70 30.14 -4.96
C GLY A 365 24.31 29.29 -3.73
N CYS A 366 25.28 28.54 -3.20
CA CYS A 366 25.20 27.73 -1.96
C CYS A 366 25.49 28.53 -0.66
N ASN A 367 24.98 28.10 0.51
CA ASN A 367 25.76 27.31 1.50
C ASN A 367 24.93 26.90 2.76
N PRO A 368 25.33 25.85 3.51
CA PRO A 368 24.49 25.22 4.54
C PRO A 368 24.76 25.70 5.98
N ARG A 369 23.84 25.35 6.90
CA ARG A 369 24.11 25.22 8.34
C ARG A 369 23.54 23.91 8.88
N SER A 370 24.28 23.30 9.78
CA SER A 370 23.97 22.05 10.48
C SER A 370 23.05 22.27 11.68
N GLU A 371 22.02 21.42 11.84
CA GLU A 371 21.35 21.18 13.13
C GLU A 371 21.10 19.69 13.35
N GLU A 372 21.11 19.28 14.62
CA GLU A 372 20.93 17.90 15.09
C GLU A 372 19.51 17.37 14.85
N PRO A 373 19.32 16.04 14.74
CA PRO A 373 18.05 15.47 14.31
C PRO A 373 16.95 15.57 15.37
N ARG A 374 16.15 16.64 15.27
CA ARG A 374 14.74 16.60 15.70
C ARG A 374 13.93 15.86 14.63
N TYR A 375 13.01 14.98 15.05
CA TYR A 375 12.11 14.27 14.14
C TYR A 375 11.35 15.28 13.25
N PRO A 376 11.49 15.22 11.92
CA PRO A 376 10.95 16.22 11.02
C PRO A 376 9.44 16.02 10.79
N SER A 377 8.74 17.11 10.50
CA SER A 377 7.39 17.04 9.92
C SER A 377 7.41 16.38 8.54
N PRO A 378 6.29 15.76 8.09
CA PRO A 378 6.17 15.19 6.75
C PRO A 378 6.54 16.20 5.64
N ILE A 379 7.26 15.74 4.61
CA ILE A 379 7.58 16.56 3.44
C ILE A 379 6.42 16.43 2.45
N ARG A 380 5.83 17.55 2.04
CA ARG A 380 4.72 17.62 1.07
C ARG A 380 5.18 18.32 -0.20
N VAL A 381 4.81 17.76 -1.35
CA VAL A 381 5.01 18.38 -2.67
C VAL A 381 3.68 18.43 -3.39
N THR A 382 3.26 19.64 -3.74
CA THR A 382 2.13 19.94 -4.64
C THR A 382 2.67 20.64 -5.90
N PRO A 383 2.05 20.46 -7.07
CA PRO A 383 2.32 21.32 -8.22
C PRO A 383 2.05 22.79 -7.88
N ALA A 384 2.87 23.71 -8.39
CA ALA A 384 2.53 25.12 -8.32
C ALA A 384 1.37 25.41 -9.29
N PRO A 385 0.35 26.19 -8.90
CA PRO A 385 -0.64 26.69 -9.86
C PRO A 385 0.04 27.58 -10.90
N ASP A 386 -0.49 27.61 -12.13
CA ASP A 386 0.06 28.41 -13.20
C ASP A 386 -0.04 29.92 -12.87
N GLY A 387 1.11 30.57 -12.84
CA GLY A 387 1.26 31.92 -12.31
C GLY A 387 0.65 33.01 -13.20
N SER A 388 -0.66 33.22 -13.08
CA SER A 388 -1.30 34.48 -13.49
C SER A 388 -0.97 35.58 -12.49
N ARG A 389 0.23 36.16 -12.65
CA ARG A 389 0.72 37.30 -11.89
C ARG A 389 -0.13 38.54 -12.19
N TRP A 390 -0.94 38.96 -11.23
CA TRP A 390 -1.62 40.26 -11.29
C TRP A 390 -0.72 41.30 -10.65
N ASP A 391 -0.20 42.22 -11.48
CA ASP A 391 0.41 43.44 -10.98
C ASP A 391 -0.68 44.32 -10.36
N THR A 392 -0.53 44.66 -9.07
CA THR A 392 -1.16 45.84 -8.47
C THR A 392 -0.10 46.66 -7.78
N ALA A 393 -0.14 47.97 -8.04
CA ALA A 393 0.94 48.87 -7.71
C ALA A 393 1.02 49.21 -6.22
N ASP A 394 2.25 49.49 -5.80
CA ASP A 394 2.62 50.15 -4.55
C ASP A 394 1.93 51.52 -4.40
N GLN A 395 1.29 51.76 -3.24
CA GLN A 395 1.24 53.10 -2.64
C GLN A 395 0.82 53.12 -1.14
N SER A 396 1.78 53.57 -0.32
CA SER A 396 1.61 54.35 0.93
C SER A 396 0.78 53.79 2.11
N ASP A 397 1.52 53.41 3.16
CA ASP A 397 1.14 53.44 4.59
C ASP A 397 0.86 54.91 5.05
N PRO A 398 0.12 55.15 6.15
CA PRO A 398 0.82 55.27 7.45
C PRO A 398 0.06 54.80 8.72
N MET A 399 0.82 54.13 9.59
CA MET A 399 0.81 54.20 11.07
C MET A 399 -0.53 54.25 11.85
N VAL A 400 -0.80 53.20 12.63
CA VAL A 400 -1.48 53.30 13.96
C VAL A 400 -0.75 52.43 15.00
N GLN A 401 -0.81 52.84 16.28
CA GLN A 401 0.10 52.42 17.35
C GLN A 401 -0.25 51.10 18.08
N VAL A 402 0.83 50.43 18.51
CA VAL A 402 1.03 49.60 19.71
C VAL A 402 -0.11 49.51 20.74
N ALA A 403 -0.51 48.28 21.08
CA ALA A 403 -0.87 47.89 22.46
C ALA A 403 -0.69 46.38 22.69
N SER A 404 0.40 45.97 23.36
CA SER A 404 0.57 44.61 23.87
C SER A 404 0.10 44.51 25.33
N ARG A 405 -0.59 43.43 25.69
CA ARG A 405 -0.87 43.07 27.09
C ARG A 405 -0.49 41.62 27.36
N VAL A 406 0.59 41.46 28.12
CA VAL A 406 0.96 40.21 28.80
C VAL A 406 0.28 40.21 30.17
N THR A 407 -0.33 39.09 30.56
CA THR A 407 -0.79 38.84 31.93
C THR A 407 0.04 37.74 32.57
N ALA A 408 0.56 38.03 33.77
CA ALA A 408 1.52 37.18 34.47
C ALA A 408 0.89 36.33 35.59
N PHE A 409 1.60 35.26 35.97
CA PHE A 409 1.36 34.47 37.17
C PHE A 409 1.50 35.27 38.47
N PRO A 410 0.83 34.86 39.55
CA PRO A 410 1.29 35.04 40.92
C PRO A 410 2.02 33.78 41.47
N ARG A 411 3.05 34.00 42.29
CA ARG A 411 3.72 32.97 43.11
C ARG A 411 3.46 33.19 44.59
N SER A 412 3.17 32.12 45.32
CA SER A 412 3.44 31.94 46.77
C SER A 412 3.35 30.43 47.08
N GLY A 413 4.08 29.83 48.03
CA GLY A 413 5.21 30.31 48.83
C GLY A 413 5.36 29.46 50.11
N ASN A 414 6.61 29.04 50.42
CA ASN A 414 7.10 28.39 51.67
C ASN A 414 6.83 26.89 51.97
N ARG A 415 7.97 26.19 52.24
CA ARG A 415 8.32 25.27 53.35
C ARG A 415 7.35 24.10 53.71
N GLY A 416 7.82 22.86 53.95
CA GLY A 416 9.17 22.27 53.87
C GLY A 416 9.33 21.01 54.76
N VAL A 417 10.35 20.18 54.48
CA VAL A 417 10.94 19.10 55.31
C VAL A 417 10.07 17.87 55.69
N GLY A 418 10.60 16.65 55.48
CA GLY A 418 10.07 15.43 56.13
C GLY A 418 10.48 14.10 55.46
N PHE A 419 11.35 13.32 56.09
CA PHE A 419 11.68 11.93 55.71
C PHE A 419 10.56 10.94 56.10
N GLY A 420 10.44 9.80 55.41
CA GLY A 420 9.55 8.71 55.85
C GLY A 420 9.62 7.42 55.01
N PHE A 421 10.53 6.50 55.35
CA PHE A 421 10.46 5.10 54.93
C PHE A 421 9.42 4.33 55.77
N ILE A 422 8.45 3.63 55.16
CA ILE A 422 7.76 2.46 55.77
C ILE A 422 7.58 1.36 54.71
N LYS A 423 7.62 0.10 55.16
CA LYS A 423 7.74 -1.12 54.37
C LYS A 423 6.66 -2.14 54.79
N ALA A 424 6.04 -2.80 53.80
CA ALA A 424 5.37 -4.12 53.85
C ALA A 424 4.20 -4.42 54.82
N GLN A 425 3.11 -4.98 54.26
CA GLN A 425 2.42 -6.26 54.58
C GLN A 425 1.09 -6.26 53.79
N LYS A 426 0.70 -7.23 52.96
CA LYS A 426 0.65 -8.71 53.03
C LYS A 426 -0.32 -9.22 54.10
N LEU A 427 -1.55 -9.57 53.67
CA LEU A 427 -2.48 -10.44 54.41
C LEU A 427 -3.19 -11.40 53.44
N LEU A 428 -3.49 -12.60 53.95
CA LEU A 428 -4.08 -13.76 53.28
C LEU A 428 -5.38 -14.16 54.01
N GLY A 429 -6.29 -14.83 53.32
CA GLY A 429 -7.52 -15.43 53.89
C GLY A 429 -8.67 -15.32 52.88
N ALA A 430 -9.18 -16.35 52.19
CA ALA A 430 -9.47 -17.76 52.47
C ALA A 430 -10.86 -18.02 53.08
N GLY A 431 -11.62 -18.91 52.43
CA GLY A 431 -12.96 -19.39 52.82
C GLY A 431 -14.12 -18.70 52.07
N LYS A 432 -15.25 -19.35 51.75
CA LYS A 432 -15.63 -20.74 51.45
C LYS A 432 -17.16 -20.70 51.24
N GLU A 433 -17.64 -21.31 50.16
CA GLU A 433 -18.93 -22.04 50.02
C GLU A 433 -20.28 -21.48 50.51
N SER A 434 -21.27 -21.62 49.60
CA SER A 434 -22.63 -22.14 49.85
C SER A 434 -23.82 -21.18 49.68
N GLY A 435 -24.89 -21.68 49.03
CA GLY A 435 -26.26 -21.34 49.44
C GLY A 435 -27.18 -20.67 48.41
N ARG A 436 -27.74 -21.49 47.50
CA ARG A 436 -29.01 -21.28 46.73
C ARG A 436 -30.06 -20.35 47.36
N VAL A 437 -30.92 -19.74 46.51
CA VAL A 437 -32.38 -20.06 46.40
C VAL A 437 -33.07 -19.29 45.25
N GLN A 438 -33.76 -20.05 44.36
CA GLN A 438 -34.99 -19.73 43.57
C GLN A 438 -35.10 -18.49 42.63
N GLU A 439 -35.97 -18.45 41.60
CA GLU A 439 -36.49 -19.46 40.64
C GLU A 439 -37.28 -18.72 39.50
N HIS A 440 -37.62 -19.47 38.43
CA HIS A 440 -38.46 -19.14 37.25
C HIS A 440 -37.72 -18.73 35.95
N VAL A 441 -37.71 -19.55 34.88
CA VAL A 441 -38.82 -19.89 33.92
C VAL A 441 -39.13 -18.67 33.03
N GLN A 442 -39.04 -18.66 31.69
CA GLN A 442 -38.86 -19.68 30.63
C GLN A 442 -38.08 -19.00 29.44
N ALA A 443 -37.64 -19.61 28.33
CA ALA A 443 -37.77 -20.95 27.73
C ALA A 443 -36.53 -21.30 26.84
N SER A 444 -36.67 -22.29 25.95
CA SER A 444 -35.66 -22.80 24.97
C SER A 444 -36.40 -23.20 23.66
N PRO A 445 -35.82 -23.87 22.61
CA PRO A 445 -34.42 -24.27 22.41
C PRO A 445 -33.83 -24.08 20.97
N LEU A 446 -32.50 -24.17 20.89
CA LEU A 446 -31.76 -24.61 19.70
C LEU A 446 -31.65 -26.14 19.70
N VAL A 447 -31.68 -26.78 18.52
CA VAL A 447 -31.50 -28.24 18.38
C VAL A 447 -30.05 -28.58 18.05
N ASN A 448 -29.50 -29.56 18.77
CA ASN A 448 -28.21 -30.21 18.53
C ASN A 448 -28.46 -31.72 18.34
N THR A 449 -27.74 -32.37 17.44
CA THR A 449 -27.60 -33.84 17.44
C THR A 449 -26.16 -34.24 17.09
N VAL A 450 -25.60 -35.15 17.89
CA VAL A 450 -24.28 -35.78 17.72
C VAL A 450 -24.47 -37.29 17.85
N GLN A 451 -23.84 -38.08 16.96
CA GLN A 451 -23.38 -39.47 17.20
C GLN A 451 -22.50 -39.86 15.99
N GLN A 452 -21.19 -40.12 16.15
CA GLN A 452 -20.55 -41.34 16.68
C GLN A 452 -20.82 -42.64 15.88
N THR A 453 -19.76 -43.15 15.24
CA THR A 453 -19.50 -44.59 15.13
C THR A 453 -18.00 -44.87 15.00
N ALA A 454 -17.55 -46.00 15.53
CA ALA A 454 -16.16 -46.47 15.46
C ALA A 454 -16.07 -47.81 14.70
N ALA A 455 -14.85 -48.22 14.38
CA ALA A 455 -14.53 -49.32 13.45
C ALA A 455 -14.80 -50.75 13.98
N ILE A 456 -14.83 -51.72 13.06
CA ILE A 456 -14.47 -53.15 13.20
C ILE A 456 -13.97 -53.67 11.84
N SER A 457 -13.09 -54.68 11.83
CA SER A 457 -12.34 -55.17 10.66
C SER A 457 -12.80 -56.55 10.11
N ALA A 458 -12.29 -56.87 8.92
CA ALA A 458 -11.87 -58.20 8.42
C ALA A 458 -12.87 -59.12 7.67
N GLY A 459 -12.46 -59.55 6.46
CA GLY A 459 -12.31 -60.98 6.13
C GLY A 459 -13.11 -61.58 4.94
N VAL A 460 -12.47 -62.56 4.26
CA VAL A 460 -13.00 -63.54 3.26
C VAL A 460 -13.33 -62.97 1.87
N GLU A 461 -12.58 -63.19 0.77
CA GLU A 461 -12.12 -64.38 -0.01
C GLU A 461 -13.04 -64.94 -1.13
N ARG A 462 -12.57 -64.72 -2.38
CA ARG A 462 -12.52 -65.61 -3.59
C ARG A 462 -13.72 -66.45 -4.10
N ALA A 463 -14.08 -66.18 -5.36
CA ALA A 463 -14.15 -67.11 -6.53
C ALA A 463 -14.20 -66.23 -7.82
N VAL A 464 -13.42 -66.35 -8.91
CA VAL A 464 -12.80 -67.43 -9.72
C VAL A 464 -13.72 -68.00 -10.83
N SER A 465 -13.14 -68.16 -12.04
CA SER A 465 -13.72 -68.58 -13.34
C SER A 465 -14.52 -67.50 -14.09
N GLY A 466 -14.45 -67.38 -15.42
CA GLY A 466 -13.59 -68.03 -16.42
C GLY A 466 -14.18 -67.91 -17.84
N GLY A 467 -13.36 -67.70 -18.87
CA GLY A 467 -13.80 -67.59 -20.27
C GLY A 467 -12.73 -66.99 -21.19
N THR A 468 -12.50 -67.60 -22.35
CA THR A 468 -11.37 -67.40 -23.27
C THR A 468 -11.81 -66.91 -24.67
N ASP A 469 -10.82 -66.74 -25.55
CA ASP A 469 -10.91 -66.75 -27.03
C ASP A 469 -11.35 -65.41 -27.68
N GLU A 470 -10.49 -64.73 -28.46
CA GLU A 470 -10.20 -64.93 -29.92
C GLU A 470 -11.34 -64.40 -30.83
N GLU A 471 -11.14 -63.72 -31.97
CA GLU A 471 -9.97 -63.53 -32.85
C GLU A 471 -10.13 -62.29 -33.80
N ARG A 472 -8.99 -61.76 -34.30
CA ARG A 472 -8.66 -61.12 -35.62
C ARG A 472 -9.59 -60.17 -36.44
N GLY A 473 -8.92 -59.20 -37.08
CA GLY A 473 -9.29 -58.54 -38.36
C GLY A 473 -8.86 -57.05 -38.42
N CYS A 474 -7.71 -56.62 -38.96
CA CYS A 474 -7.27 -56.54 -40.37
C CYS A 474 -8.33 -55.96 -41.33
N GLY A 475 -8.06 -55.00 -42.22
CA GLY A 475 -6.87 -54.19 -42.59
C GLY A 475 -7.36 -52.93 -43.36
N GLN A 476 -6.59 -52.19 -44.16
CA GLN A 476 -5.18 -52.24 -44.61
C GLN A 476 -4.64 -50.80 -44.73
#